data_AF-X1CGC0-F1
#
_entry.id   AF-X1CGC0-F1
#
_cell.length_a   1.000
_cell.length_b   1.000
_cell.length_c   1.000
_cell.angle_alpha   90.00
_cell.angle_beta   90.00
_cell.angle_gamma   90.00
#
_symmetry.space_group_name_H-M   'P 1'
#
loop_
_entity.id
_entity.type
_entity.pdbx_description
1 polymer ?
#
loop_
_entity_poly.entity_id
_entity_poly.type
_entity_poly.pdbx_seq_one_letter_code
_entity_poly.pdbx_strand_id
1 'polypeptide(L)'
;MSGGTGLTQPRNSVEPVLTQFSNTPLIIRDQYVVSGSDMAQIGWVEVATEDGTSGYLWYLKAESETRLRFEDYLEMAMVESERSALAAPTPAKLPGSEGLFAAIQSRGNVQVGFTAAAGISDFDDILKNLDTQGAIEENMLFLQRQTALDFDDMLAAISGGTAGGTAFGLFENSEEMALNLGFSGFRRGSYDFYKTDWKYLNDASTRGAIDGINSIEGVLVPAGTSTVYDQVLGTNIRRPFLHVRYRASQADDRRMKSWLTGSAGGAFTSTLDAMEVNFLSERCLV
;
A
#
# COMPACT_ATOMS: atom_id res chain seq x y z
N MET A 1 6.54 -50.90 53.73
CA MET A 1 5.69 -49.85 53.12
C MET A 1 6.28 -48.50 53.48
N SER A 2 6.75 -47.73 52.50
CA SER A 2 6.92 -46.28 52.58
C SER A 2 7.07 -45.79 51.14
N GLY A 3 5.94 -45.46 50.52
CA GLY A 3 5.90 -44.93 49.16
C GLY A 3 6.44 -43.50 49.16
N GLY A 4 7.52 -43.27 48.40
CA GLY A 4 8.01 -41.93 48.12
C GLY A 4 7.01 -41.21 47.22
N THR A 5 6.37 -40.18 47.75
CA THR A 5 5.54 -39.25 46.98
C THR A 5 6.46 -38.45 46.05
N GLY A 6 6.53 -38.86 44.79
CA GLY A 6 7.20 -38.09 43.74
C GLY A 6 6.56 -36.71 43.63
N LEU A 7 7.38 -35.67 43.80
CA LEU A 7 7.01 -34.29 43.56
C LEU A 7 6.67 -34.14 42.07
N THR A 8 5.39 -34.16 41.72
CA THR A 8 4.94 -33.84 40.37
C THR A 8 5.19 -32.36 40.12
N GLN A 9 6.23 -32.03 39.35
CA GLN A 9 6.44 -30.67 38.88
C GLN A 9 5.20 -30.22 38.08
N PRO A 10 4.63 -29.04 38.36
CA PRO A 10 3.48 -28.54 37.61
C PRO A 10 3.90 -28.37 36.14
N ARG A 11 3.17 -29.03 35.24
CA ARG A 11 3.33 -28.85 33.81
C ARG A 11 2.74 -27.48 33.46
N ASN A 12 3.60 -26.47 33.36
CA ASN A 12 3.18 -25.17 32.87
C ASN A 12 3.01 -25.24 31.36
N SER A 13 1.78 -25.00 30.89
CA SER A 13 1.52 -24.80 29.47
C SER A 13 2.04 -23.43 29.06
N VAL A 14 2.85 -23.37 28.01
CA VAL A 14 3.16 -22.10 27.35
C VAL A 14 1.99 -21.81 26.42
N GLU A 15 1.10 -20.95 26.87
CA GLU A 15 -0.02 -20.50 26.04
C GLU A 15 0.49 -19.45 25.03
N PRO A 16 0.16 -19.59 23.74
CA PRO A 16 0.52 -18.58 22.76
C PRO A 16 -0.26 -17.30 23.04
N VAL A 17 0.44 -16.18 23.16
CA VAL A 17 -0.19 -14.85 23.20
C VAL A 17 -0.63 -14.50 21.79
N LEU A 18 -1.94 -14.45 21.55
CA LEU A 18 -2.50 -14.00 20.28
C LEU A 18 -2.57 -12.47 20.27
N THR A 19 -1.70 -11.82 19.49
CA THR A 19 -1.85 -10.39 19.19
C THR A 19 -2.75 -10.24 17.96
N GLN A 20 -4.01 -9.85 18.18
CA GLN A 20 -4.95 -9.60 17.08
C GLN A 20 -5.01 -8.11 16.75
N PHE A 21 -4.58 -7.75 15.54
CA PHE A 21 -4.75 -6.39 15.03
C PHE A 21 -6.15 -6.22 14.44
N SER A 22 -6.89 -5.23 14.93
CA SER A 22 -8.20 -4.85 14.40
C SER A 22 -8.15 -3.44 13.83
N ASN A 23 -8.41 -3.33 12.53
CA ASN A 23 -8.61 -2.06 11.84
C ASN A 23 -10.09 -1.94 11.42
N THR A 24 -10.65 -0.74 11.52
CA THR A 24 -12.05 -0.49 11.18
C THR A 24 -12.20 -0.21 9.69
N PRO A 25 -13.09 -0.91 8.97
CA PRO A 25 -13.29 -0.67 7.54
C PRO A 25 -13.88 0.72 7.30
N LEU A 26 -13.35 1.41 6.29
CA LEU A 26 -13.87 2.69 5.82
C LEU A 26 -14.86 2.44 4.69
N ILE A 27 -16.03 3.10 4.77
CA ILE A 27 -17.03 3.10 3.69
C ILE A 27 -16.89 4.40 2.91
N ILE A 28 -16.49 4.31 1.64
CA ILE A 28 -16.44 5.45 0.71
C ILE A 28 -17.60 5.31 -0.27
N ARG A 29 -18.27 6.42 -0.51
CA ARG A 29 -19.40 6.56 -1.44
C ARG A 29 -19.15 7.76 -2.32
N ASP A 30 -19.42 7.59 -3.61
CA ASP A 30 -19.42 8.70 -4.56
C ASP A 30 -20.55 8.49 -5.58
N GLN A 31 -20.97 9.56 -6.23
CA GLN A 31 -22.04 9.52 -7.24
C GLN A 31 -21.76 10.51 -8.36
N TYR A 32 -21.95 10.05 -9.60
CA TYR A 32 -22.04 10.89 -10.78
C TYR A 32 -23.51 11.04 -11.17
N VAL A 33 -23.98 12.26 -11.41
CA VAL A 33 -25.36 12.56 -11.78
C VAL A 33 -25.39 13.45 -13.02
N VAL A 34 -26.21 13.08 -14.00
CA VAL A 34 -26.50 13.90 -15.19
C VAL A 34 -27.99 13.87 -15.50
N SER A 35 -28.60 15.03 -15.78
CA SER A 35 -30.03 15.09 -16.12
C SER A 35 -30.32 14.42 -17.48
N GLY A 36 -31.52 13.88 -17.65
CA GLY A 36 -31.92 13.28 -18.92
C GLY A 36 -31.93 14.29 -20.08
N SER A 37 -32.28 15.55 -19.77
CA SER A 37 -32.25 16.66 -20.73
C SER A 37 -30.82 17.01 -21.19
N ASP A 38 -29.86 17.07 -20.26
CA ASP A 38 -28.45 17.35 -20.61
C ASP A 38 -27.82 16.16 -21.35
N MET A 39 -28.17 14.93 -20.97
CA MET A 39 -27.69 13.72 -21.64
C MET A 39 -28.21 13.62 -23.09
N ALA A 40 -29.40 14.15 -23.38
CA ALA A 40 -29.93 14.26 -24.74
C ALA A 40 -29.21 15.32 -25.59
N GLN A 41 -28.46 16.24 -24.96
CA GLN A 41 -27.66 17.23 -25.66
C GLN A 41 -26.39 16.59 -26.22
N ILE A 42 -26.24 16.63 -27.55
CA ILE A 42 -25.02 16.20 -28.24
C ILE A 42 -23.95 17.28 -28.03
N GLY A 43 -23.05 17.02 -27.08
CA GLY A 43 -21.85 17.82 -26.82
C GLY A 43 -20.62 17.18 -27.44
N TRP A 44 -19.83 17.96 -28.18
CA TRP A 44 -18.55 17.55 -28.75
C TRP A 44 -17.48 17.61 -27.67
N VAL A 45 -17.10 16.47 -27.10
CA VAL A 45 -15.96 16.39 -26.17
C VAL A 45 -15.09 15.21 -26.56
N GLU A 46 -13.84 15.50 -26.90
CA GLU A 46 -12.84 14.46 -27.13
C GLU A 46 -12.49 13.77 -25.81
N VAL A 47 -12.58 12.45 -25.83
CA VAL A 47 -12.14 11.58 -24.74
C VAL A 47 -10.76 11.06 -25.11
N ALA A 48 -9.74 11.56 -24.44
CA ALA A 48 -8.40 10.99 -24.53
C ALA A 48 -8.37 9.73 -23.64
N THR A 49 -8.81 8.59 -24.19
CA THR A 49 -8.45 7.29 -23.62
C THR A 49 -7.08 6.87 -24.16
N GLU A 50 -6.35 6.07 -23.38
CA GLU A 50 -4.99 5.59 -23.69
C GLU A 50 -4.91 4.85 -25.05
N ASP A 51 -6.04 4.31 -25.53
CA ASP A 51 -6.18 3.61 -26.81
C ASP A 51 -6.70 4.47 -27.98
N GLY A 52 -6.77 5.80 -27.85
CA GLY A 52 -7.12 6.70 -28.96
C GLY A 52 -8.52 6.49 -29.56
N THR A 53 -9.43 5.85 -28.81
CA THR A 53 -10.80 5.59 -29.29
C THR A 53 -11.71 6.76 -28.93
N SER A 54 -12.04 7.59 -29.93
CA SER A 54 -12.94 8.73 -29.79
C SER A 54 -14.40 8.27 -29.68
N GLY A 55 -15.03 8.50 -28.53
CA GLY A 55 -16.47 8.24 -28.28
C GLY A 55 -17.31 9.53 -28.21
N TYR A 56 -18.58 9.45 -28.62
CA TYR A 56 -19.45 10.60 -28.90
C TYR A 56 -20.28 11.14 -27.72
N LEU A 57 -19.87 10.92 -26.47
CA LEU A 57 -20.74 11.18 -25.30
C LEU A 57 -19.96 11.78 -24.13
N TRP A 58 -20.09 13.10 -23.93
CA TRP A 58 -19.41 13.87 -22.88
C TRP A 58 -19.71 13.37 -21.45
N TYR A 59 -20.92 12.85 -21.23
CA TYR A 59 -21.33 12.33 -19.93
C TYR A 59 -20.61 11.03 -19.56
N LEU A 60 -20.20 10.21 -20.55
CA LEU A 60 -19.40 9.01 -20.29
C LEU A 60 -17.96 9.37 -19.88
N LYS A 61 -17.41 10.47 -20.41
CA LYS A 61 -16.13 11.00 -19.96
C LYS A 61 -16.21 11.47 -18.51
N ALA A 62 -17.23 12.26 -18.19
CA ALA A 62 -17.41 12.77 -16.83
C ALA A 62 -17.67 11.63 -15.82
N GLU A 63 -18.38 10.58 -16.22
CA GLU A 63 -18.53 9.35 -15.44
C GLU A 63 -17.18 8.65 -15.22
N SER A 64 -16.37 8.48 -16.28
CA SER A 64 -15.04 7.87 -16.18
C SER A 64 -14.08 8.68 -15.29
N GLU A 65 -14.10 10.01 -15.38
CA GLU A 65 -13.30 10.88 -14.50
C GLU A 65 -13.76 10.78 -13.04
N THR A 66 -15.06 10.65 -12.80
CA THR A 66 -15.60 10.44 -11.43
C THR A 66 -15.14 9.10 -10.88
N ARG A 67 -15.12 8.04 -11.70
CA ARG A 67 -14.59 6.74 -11.30
C ARG A 67 -13.10 6.80 -10.95
N LEU A 68 -12.27 7.45 -11.78
CA LEU A 68 -10.84 7.61 -11.51
C LEU A 68 -10.60 8.34 -10.17
N ARG A 69 -11.34 9.43 -9.91
CA ARG A 69 -11.28 10.12 -8.61
C ARG A 69 -11.69 9.23 -7.45
N PHE A 70 -12.72 8.41 -7.64
CA PHE A 70 -13.14 7.45 -6.62
C PHE A 70 -12.05 6.42 -6.32
N GLU A 71 -11.36 5.90 -7.34
CA GLU A 71 -10.20 5.02 -7.18
C GLU A 71 -9.05 5.72 -6.43
N ASP A 72 -8.72 6.96 -6.82
CA ASP A 72 -7.71 7.76 -6.12
C ASP A 72 -8.06 7.95 -4.63
N TYR A 73 -9.31 8.28 -4.31
CA TYR A 73 -9.76 8.40 -2.92
C TYR A 73 -9.66 7.09 -2.15
N LEU A 74 -9.90 5.96 -2.80
CA LEU A 74 -9.75 4.65 -2.17
C LEU A 74 -8.30 4.33 -1.84
N GLU A 75 -7.37 4.69 -2.73
CA GLU A 75 -5.93 4.51 -2.48
C GLU A 75 -5.44 5.44 -1.36
N MET A 76 -5.75 6.74 -1.47
CA MET A 76 -5.38 7.73 -0.46
C MET A 76 -5.92 7.38 0.93
N ALA A 77 -7.16 6.89 1.01
CA ALA A 77 -7.74 6.47 2.27
C ALA A 77 -6.98 5.30 2.93
N MET A 78 -6.42 4.37 2.16
CA MET A 78 -5.63 3.26 2.71
C MET A 78 -4.22 3.70 3.12
N VAL A 79 -3.68 4.74 2.50
CA VAL A 79 -2.32 5.24 2.76
C VAL A 79 -2.29 6.23 3.93
N GLU A 80 -3.19 7.23 3.93
CA GLU A 80 -3.15 8.40 4.83
C GLU A 80 -4.15 8.36 6.00
N SER A 81 -5.04 7.36 6.08
CA SER A 81 -6.03 7.37 7.16
C SER A 81 -5.38 7.32 8.54
N GLU A 82 -5.89 8.13 9.47
CA GLU A 82 -5.44 8.16 10.85
C GLU A 82 -6.59 7.89 11.81
N ARG A 83 -6.27 7.27 12.95
CA ARG A 83 -7.24 7.11 14.03
C ARG A 83 -7.57 8.48 14.62
N SER A 84 -8.85 8.68 14.97
CA SER A 84 -9.27 9.92 15.61
C SER A 84 -8.57 10.11 16.97
N ALA A 85 -7.82 11.20 17.12
CA ALA A 85 -7.10 11.57 18.36
C ALA A 85 -8.00 12.10 19.50
N LEU A 86 -9.32 12.14 19.31
CA LEU A 86 -10.26 12.72 20.29
C LEU A 86 -10.53 11.76 21.46
N ALA A 87 -9.71 11.84 22.51
CA ALA A 87 -9.91 11.16 23.79
C ALA A 87 -11.20 11.62 24.52
N ALA A 88 -12.30 10.86 24.44
CA ALA A 88 -13.40 10.82 25.43
C ALA A 88 -14.51 9.82 24.99
N PRO A 89 -15.15 9.10 25.94
CA PRO A 89 -16.06 8.00 25.64
C PRO A 89 -17.46 8.53 25.31
N THR A 90 -17.79 8.57 24.01
CA THR A 90 -19.19 8.65 23.58
C THR A 90 -19.47 7.55 22.54
N PRO A 91 -20.59 6.82 22.65
CA PRO A 91 -20.89 5.63 21.82
C PRO A 91 -21.14 5.91 20.33
N ALA A 92 -20.84 7.12 19.84
CA ALA A 92 -21.08 7.55 18.46
C ALA A 92 -19.80 8.04 17.73
N LYS A 93 -18.60 7.87 18.30
CA LYS A 93 -17.37 8.21 17.60
C LYS A 93 -16.99 7.08 16.65
N LEU A 94 -17.08 7.34 15.35
CA LEU A 94 -16.48 6.50 14.31
C LEU A 94 -14.99 6.35 14.64
N PRO A 95 -14.50 5.16 15.04
CA PRO A 95 -13.07 4.94 15.15
C PRO A 95 -12.49 5.11 13.74
N GLY A 96 -11.72 6.19 13.52
CA GLY A 96 -11.01 6.41 12.27
C GLY A 96 -10.22 5.16 11.87
N SER A 97 -10.09 4.92 10.58
CA SER A 97 -9.26 3.82 10.05
C SER A 97 -7.78 4.16 10.22
N GLU A 98 -6.96 3.14 10.40
CA GLU A 98 -5.50 3.27 10.40
C GLU A 98 -4.96 2.91 9.01
N GLY A 99 -4.32 3.87 8.37
CA GLY A 99 -3.67 3.75 7.07
C GLY A 99 -2.22 3.30 7.19
N LEU A 100 -1.55 3.14 6.05
CA LEU A 100 -0.20 2.58 5.97
C LEU A 100 0.81 3.38 6.80
N PHE A 101 0.84 4.69 6.65
CA PHE A 101 1.82 5.52 7.35
C PHE A 101 1.58 5.57 8.85
N ALA A 102 0.32 5.72 9.27
CA ALA A 102 -0.05 5.71 10.68
C ALA A 102 0.27 4.37 11.34
N ALA A 103 0.03 3.25 10.65
CA ALA A 103 0.39 1.92 11.11
C ALA A 103 1.91 1.76 11.26
N ILE A 104 2.71 2.22 10.29
CA ILE A 104 4.17 2.11 10.38
C ILE A 104 4.71 2.97 11.54
N GLN A 105 4.20 4.18 11.73
CA GLN A 105 4.63 5.05 12.83
C GLN A 105 4.25 4.50 14.21
N SER A 106 3.08 3.84 14.31
CA SER A 106 2.58 3.34 15.59
C SER A 106 3.18 2.00 16.01
N ARG A 107 3.42 1.10 15.04
CA ARG A 107 3.81 -0.31 15.29
C ARG A 107 4.95 -0.84 14.43
N GLY A 108 5.43 -0.07 13.46
CA GLY A 108 6.49 -0.48 12.53
C GLY A 108 7.89 -0.07 13.00
N ASN A 109 8.88 -0.46 12.21
CA ASN A 109 10.25 0.01 12.37
C ASN A 109 10.39 1.37 11.69
N VAL A 110 10.83 2.37 12.43
CA VAL A 110 11.01 3.74 11.92
C VAL A 110 12.51 4.07 11.92
N GLN A 111 13.06 4.28 10.73
CA GLN A 111 14.40 4.83 10.55
C GLN A 111 14.30 6.33 10.32
N VAL A 112 15.11 7.12 11.02
CA VAL A 112 15.16 8.58 10.88
C VAL A 112 16.58 9.01 10.57
N GLY A 113 16.73 9.98 9.67
CA GLY A 113 18.03 10.58 9.35
C GLY A 113 18.91 9.72 8.46
N PHE A 114 18.31 8.92 7.57
CA PHE A 114 19.07 8.20 6.55
C PHE A 114 19.86 9.20 5.69
N THR A 115 21.13 8.90 5.45
CA THR A 115 21.98 9.70 4.54
C THR A 115 22.85 8.76 3.71
N ALA A 116 23.19 9.15 2.48
CA ALA A 116 24.07 8.36 1.62
C ALA A 116 25.43 8.02 2.28
N ALA A 117 25.94 8.90 3.16
CA ALA A 117 27.21 8.72 3.85
C ALA A 117 27.16 7.70 5.01
N ALA A 118 26.05 7.62 5.73
CA ALA A 118 25.83 6.66 6.84
C ALA A 118 25.00 5.44 6.42
N GLY A 119 24.52 5.40 5.18
CA GLY A 119 23.47 4.49 4.76
C GLY A 119 23.79 3.00 4.97
N ILE A 120 25.07 2.60 4.88
CA ILE A 120 25.47 1.22 5.14
C ILE A 120 25.38 0.83 6.62
N SER A 121 25.79 1.70 7.53
CA SER A 121 25.60 1.43 8.97
C SER A 121 24.13 1.43 9.34
N ASP A 122 23.34 2.32 8.73
CA ASP A 122 21.90 2.37 8.95
C ASP A 122 21.21 1.09 8.46
N PHE A 123 21.62 0.53 7.31
CA PHE A 123 21.12 -0.77 6.86
C PHE A 123 21.53 -1.91 7.77
N ASP A 124 22.75 -1.92 8.31
CA ASP A 124 23.15 -2.96 9.24
C ASP A 124 22.28 -2.95 10.50
N ASP A 125 21.81 -1.78 10.95
CA ASP A 125 20.87 -1.66 12.07
C ASP A 125 19.43 -2.03 11.67
N ILE A 126 18.98 -1.68 10.46
CA ILE A 126 17.71 -2.18 9.90
C ILE A 126 17.72 -3.72 9.85
N LEU A 127 18.81 -4.33 9.38
CA LEU A 127 18.96 -5.77 9.29
C LEU A 127 18.91 -6.45 10.67
N LYS A 128 19.56 -5.87 11.68
CA LYS A 128 19.47 -6.38 13.07
C LYS A 128 18.03 -6.36 13.57
N ASN A 129 17.28 -5.30 13.29
CA ASN A 129 15.88 -5.20 13.67
C ASN A 129 15.01 -6.23 12.93
N LEU A 130 15.24 -6.44 11.62
CA LEU A 130 14.53 -7.44 10.83
C LEU A 130 14.80 -8.87 11.32
N ASP A 131 16.03 -9.17 11.74
CA ASP A 131 16.38 -10.49 12.28
C ASP A 131 15.59 -10.81 13.56
N THR A 132 15.30 -9.81 14.39
CA THR A 132 14.45 -10.01 15.59
C THR A 132 12.99 -10.36 15.26
N GLN A 133 12.52 -10.05 14.06
CA GLN A 133 11.11 -10.16 13.66
C GLN A 133 10.80 -11.43 12.83
N GLY A 134 11.80 -12.27 12.60
CA GLY A 134 11.67 -13.46 11.74
C GLY A 134 11.92 -13.07 10.28
N ALA A 135 13.16 -13.29 9.86
CA ALA A 135 13.75 -12.86 8.59
C ALA A 135 12.85 -13.13 7.37
N ILE A 136 12.57 -12.07 6.60
CA ILE A 136 12.09 -12.15 5.23
C ILE A 136 13.23 -11.65 4.35
N GLU A 137 13.75 -12.55 3.51
CA GLU A 137 14.95 -12.30 2.71
C GLU A 137 14.73 -11.26 1.61
N GLU A 138 13.52 -11.12 1.07
CA GLU A 138 13.23 -10.19 -0.03
C GLU A 138 12.37 -9.00 0.43
N ASN A 139 12.76 -7.78 0.04
CA ASN A 139 12.05 -6.57 0.44
C ASN A 139 11.96 -5.54 -0.70
N MET A 140 10.84 -4.81 -0.74
CA MET A 140 10.57 -3.71 -1.68
C MET A 140 10.64 -2.36 -0.96
N LEU A 141 11.42 -1.44 -1.50
CA LEU A 141 11.55 -0.05 -1.07
C LEU A 141 10.74 0.84 -2.00
N PHE A 142 9.72 1.52 -1.47
CA PHE A 142 8.97 2.57 -2.16
C PHE A 142 9.45 3.92 -1.66
N LEU A 143 10.14 4.69 -2.50
CA LEU A 143 10.92 5.83 -2.05
C LEU A 143 10.51 7.14 -2.74
N GLN A 144 10.80 8.26 -2.09
CA GLN A 144 10.90 9.53 -2.80
C GLN A 144 12.16 9.54 -3.67
N ARG A 145 12.15 10.36 -4.72
CA ARG A 145 13.23 10.43 -5.72
C ARG A 145 14.57 10.79 -5.10
N GLN A 146 14.59 11.76 -4.17
CA GLN A 146 15.84 12.16 -3.52
C GLN A 146 16.48 10.99 -2.78
N THR A 147 15.72 10.31 -1.93
CA THR A 147 16.22 9.14 -1.19
C THR A 147 16.60 8.00 -2.12
N ALA A 148 15.88 7.79 -3.22
CA ALA A 148 16.26 6.84 -4.26
C ALA A 148 17.63 7.18 -4.88
N LEU A 149 17.92 8.46 -5.14
CA LEU A 149 19.22 8.93 -5.61
C LEU A 149 20.30 8.79 -4.53
N ASP A 150 19.98 9.06 -3.27
CA ASP A 150 20.92 8.88 -2.15
C ASP A 150 21.34 7.40 -2.01
N PHE A 151 20.45 6.45 -2.32
CA PHE A 151 20.83 5.03 -2.42
C PHE A 151 21.74 4.75 -3.61
N ASP A 152 21.49 5.36 -4.77
CA ASP A 152 22.39 5.20 -5.93
C ASP A 152 23.77 5.76 -5.62
N ASP A 153 23.86 6.92 -4.98
CA ASP A 153 25.11 7.55 -4.54
C ASP A 153 25.85 6.70 -3.51
N MET A 154 25.14 6.11 -2.54
CA MET A 154 25.71 5.18 -1.57
C MET A 154 26.32 3.94 -2.25
N LEU A 155 25.59 3.31 -3.18
CA LEU A 155 26.06 2.13 -3.91
C LEU A 155 27.23 2.47 -4.84
N ALA A 156 27.15 3.63 -5.52
CA ALA A 156 28.22 4.15 -6.36
C ALA A 156 29.50 4.39 -5.55
N ALA A 157 29.40 5.00 -4.36
CA ALA A 157 30.54 5.27 -3.49
C ALA A 157 31.26 3.99 -3.03
N ILE A 158 30.51 2.91 -2.77
CA ILE A 158 31.08 1.59 -2.45
C ILE A 158 31.75 0.96 -3.68
N SER A 159 31.12 1.08 -4.84
CA SER A 159 31.62 0.53 -6.10
C SER A 159 32.91 1.23 -6.61
N GLY A 160 33.10 2.49 -6.22
CA GLY A 160 34.21 3.34 -6.69
C GLY A 160 35.57 3.01 -6.08
N GLY A 161 35.62 2.42 -4.87
CA GLY A 161 36.83 1.94 -4.21
C GLY A 161 37.91 3.01 -3.93
N THR A 162 38.49 3.02 -2.73
CA THR A 162 39.66 3.86 -2.38
C THR A 162 40.97 3.37 -3.02
N ALA A 163 40.94 2.85 -4.26
CA ALA A 163 42.11 2.41 -5.03
C ALA A 163 41.80 2.08 -6.50
N GLY A 164 40.74 2.63 -7.11
CA GLY A 164 40.50 2.45 -8.56
C GLY A 164 40.18 1.02 -9.02
N GLY A 165 39.75 0.15 -8.11
CA GLY A 165 39.22 -1.17 -8.44
C GLY A 165 37.69 -1.11 -8.50
N THR A 166 37.12 -1.16 -9.70
CA THR A 166 35.67 -1.31 -9.88
C THR A 166 35.26 -2.71 -9.44
N ALA A 167 34.46 -2.81 -8.38
CA ALA A 167 33.90 -4.08 -7.92
C ALA A 167 32.70 -4.51 -8.80
N PHE A 168 32.88 -4.58 -10.12
CA PHE A 168 31.92 -5.21 -11.03
C PHE A 168 32.21 -6.72 -11.11
N GLY A 169 31.93 -7.43 -10.02
CA GLY A 169 32.14 -8.89 -9.91
C GLY A 169 31.00 -9.76 -10.46
N LEU A 170 30.12 -9.22 -11.32
CA LEU A 170 29.03 -9.97 -11.96
C LEU A 170 28.54 -9.39 -13.29
N PHE A 171 29.22 -8.36 -13.82
CA PHE A 171 28.91 -7.81 -15.13
C PHE A 171 30.00 -8.26 -16.11
N GLU A 172 29.73 -9.35 -16.82
CA GLU A 172 30.43 -9.62 -18.07
C GLU A 172 30.15 -8.47 -19.04
N ASN A 173 31.07 -7.51 -19.10
CA ASN A 173 31.40 -6.75 -20.29
C ASN A 173 30.22 -6.17 -21.11
N SER A 174 29.32 -5.45 -20.46
CA SER A 174 28.44 -4.50 -21.13
C SER A 174 28.66 -3.10 -20.55
N GLU A 175 29.69 -2.43 -21.06
CA GLU A 175 30.01 -1.02 -20.78
C GLU A 175 28.81 -0.09 -21.05
N GLU A 176 27.86 -0.53 -21.87
CA GLU A 176 26.63 0.18 -22.24
C GLU A 176 25.56 0.24 -21.11
N MET A 177 25.62 -0.66 -20.12
CA MET A 177 24.72 -0.68 -18.95
C MET A 177 25.25 0.16 -17.77
N ALA A 178 26.50 0.62 -17.82
CA ALA A 178 27.05 1.54 -16.82
C ALA A 178 26.60 3.00 -17.07
N LEU A 179 26.07 3.30 -18.26
CA LEU A 179 25.53 4.62 -18.63
C LEU A 179 24.04 4.78 -18.27
N ASN A 180 23.47 3.84 -17.50
CA ASN A 180 22.14 3.93 -16.92
C ASN A 180 22.31 3.82 -15.39
N LEU A 181 22.71 4.93 -14.77
CA LEU A 181 23.29 5.05 -13.42
C LEU A 181 22.33 4.73 -12.24
N GLY A 182 21.16 4.13 -12.49
CA GLY A 182 20.21 3.78 -11.43
C GLY A 182 20.30 2.30 -11.08
N PHE A 183 20.55 1.97 -9.81
CA PHE A 183 20.46 0.58 -9.35
C PHE A 183 18.99 0.20 -9.15
N SER A 184 18.52 -0.95 -9.61
CA SER A 184 17.15 -1.41 -9.32
C SER A 184 17.01 -2.09 -7.94
N GLY A 185 18.14 -2.37 -7.29
CA GLY A 185 18.21 -3.06 -6.01
C GLY A 185 19.65 -3.42 -5.62
N PHE A 186 19.82 -3.97 -4.42
CA PHE A 186 21.10 -4.44 -3.90
C PHE A 186 20.91 -5.57 -2.87
N ARG A 187 21.99 -6.32 -2.60
CA ARG A 187 22.00 -7.42 -1.61
C ARG A 187 22.94 -7.10 -0.46
N ARG A 188 22.49 -7.32 0.79
CA ARG A 188 23.27 -7.09 2.03
C ARG A 188 22.88 -8.12 3.09
N GLY A 189 23.86 -8.83 3.67
CA GLY A 189 23.62 -9.67 4.85
C GLY A 189 22.61 -10.81 4.67
N SER A 190 22.49 -11.36 3.46
CA SER A 190 21.48 -12.36 3.01
C SER A 190 20.10 -11.82 2.67
N TYR A 191 19.90 -10.50 2.73
CA TYR A 191 18.66 -9.84 2.31
C TYR A 191 18.83 -9.19 0.93
N ASP A 192 17.79 -9.30 0.11
CA ASP A 192 17.65 -8.67 -1.19
C ASP A 192 16.66 -7.51 -1.09
N PHE A 193 17.10 -6.33 -1.53
CA PHE A 193 16.30 -5.11 -1.56
C PHE A 193 16.11 -4.66 -3.00
N TYR A 194 14.86 -4.40 -3.38
CA TYR A 194 14.50 -3.78 -4.64
C TYR A 194 13.97 -2.38 -4.37
N LYS A 195 14.24 -1.40 -5.25
CA LYS A 195 13.73 -0.04 -5.11
C LYS A 195 12.84 0.38 -6.27
N THR A 196 11.86 1.23 -5.94
CA THR A 196 11.02 1.90 -6.92
C THR A 196 10.63 3.28 -6.41
N ASP A 197 10.51 4.23 -7.34
CA ASP A 197 10.09 5.59 -7.03
C ASP A 197 8.57 5.63 -6.86
N TRP A 198 8.10 6.12 -5.73
CA TRP A 198 6.67 6.32 -5.50
C TRP A 198 6.28 7.75 -5.88
N LYS A 199 5.55 7.90 -6.99
CA LYS A 199 5.09 9.21 -7.48
C LYS A 199 4.35 10.03 -6.41
N TYR A 200 3.57 9.36 -5.56
CA TYR A 200 2.83 9.98 -4.45
C TYR A 200 3.71 10.70 -3.42
N LEU A 201 4.94 10.25 -3.21
CA LEU A 201 5.89 10.94 -2.31
C LEU A 201 6.60 12.11 -2.98
N ASN A 202 6.49 12.25 -4.31
CA ASN A 202 7.22 13.24 -5.09
C ASN A 202 6.36 14.39 -5.61
N ASP A 203 5.03 14.21 -5.70
CA ASP A 203 4.14 15.22 -6.21
C ASP A 203 3.81 16.27 -5.13
N ALA A 204 4.06 17.54 -5.45
CA ALA A 204 3.85 18.67 -4.56
C ALA A 204 2.39 18.84 -4.10
N SER A 205 1.43 18.34 -4.89
CA SER A 205 0.00 18.36 -4.52
C SER A 205 -0.38 17.28 -3.48
N THR A 206 0.51 16.33 -3.23
CA THR A 206 0.36 15.25 -2.25
C THR A 206 1.41 15.40 -1.14
N ARG A 207 2.29 14.42 -0.91
CA ARG A 207 3.33 14.52 0.13
C ARG A 207 4.64 15.16 -0.32
N GLY A 208 4.83 15.42 -1.61
CA GLY A 208 6.11 15.90 -2.16
C GLY A 208 6.50 17.34 -1.79
N ALA A 209 5.61 18.11 -1.16
CA ALA A 209 5.91 19.44 -0.61
C ALA A 209 6.15 19.43 0.91
N ILE A 210 6.06 18.26 1.56
CA ILE A 210 6.26 18.12 3.00
C ILE A 210 7.74 17.87 3.27
N ASP A 211 8.41 18.87 3.85
CA ASP A 211 9.81 18.78 4.25
C ASP A 211 9.98 18.66 5.77
N GLY A 212 11.15 18.16 6.20
CA GLY A 212 11.55 18.11 7.61
C GLY A 212 11.04 16.86 8.35
N ILE A 213 10.87 16.96 9.68
CA ILE A 213 10.63 15.79 10.55
C ILE A 213 9.32 15.03 10.22
N ASN A 214 8.38 15.70 9.55
CA ASN A 214 7.10 15.11 9.16
C ASN A 214 7.12 14.50 7.74
N SER A 215 8.22 14.62 7.00
CA SER A 215 8.36 14.01 5.68
C SER A 215 8.43 12.48 5.84
N ILE A 216 7.81 11.78 4.90
CA ILE A 216 7.96 10.34 4.77
C ILE A 216 8.74 10.11 3.48
N GLU A 217 9.99 9.70 3.65
CA GLU A 217 10.95 9.61 2.56
C GLU A 217 10.89 8.25 1.85
N GLY A 218 10.26 7.26 2.48
CA GLY A 218 10.00 5.97 1.87
C GLY A 218 9.38 4.97 2.83
N VAL A 219 8.98 3.83 2.27
CA VAL A 219 8.45 2.68 2.99
C VAL A 219 9.14 1.41 2.51
N LEU A 220 9.62 0.62 3.47
CA LEU A 220 10.11 -0.74 3.25
C LEU A 220 8.96 -1.72 3.51
N VAL A 221 8.62 -2.53 2.50
CA VAL A 221 7.61 -3.58 2.59
C VAL A 221 8.25 -4.95 2.33
N PRO A 222 8.10 -5.92 3.24
CA PRO A 222 8.57 -7.28 2.99
C PRO A 222 7.85 -7.90 1.80
N ALA A 223 8.62 -8.44 0.86
CA ALA A 223 8.09 -9.16 -0.29
C ALA A 223 7.87 -10.61 0.12
N GLY A 224 6.60 -11.06 0.10
CA GLY A 224 6.31 -12.45 0.40
C GLY A 224 4.86 -12.72 0.73
N THR A 225 4.56 -13.99 0.96
CA THR A 225 3.24 -14.46 1.36
C THR A 225 3.35 -15.40 2.55
N SER A 226 2.51 -15.19 3.55
CA SER A 226 2.26 -16.20 4.58
C SER A 226 1.39 -17.30 3.97
N THR A 227 1.73 -18.56 4.25
CA THR A 227 0.89 -19.70 3.85
C THR A 227 0.32 -20.34 5.10
N VAL A 228 -1.01 -20.33 5.23
CA VAL A 228 -1.71 -20.96 6.34
C VAL A 228 -2.54 -22.11 5.78
N TYR A 229 -2.36 -23.30 6.36
CA TYR A 229 -3.22 -24.43 6.06
C TYR A 229 -4.57 -24.21 6.74
N ASP A 230 -5.63 -24.05 5.94
CA ASP A 230 -6.98 -23.99 6.46
C ASP A 230 -7.51 -25.43 6.63
N GLN A 231 -7.66 -25.86 7.88
CA GLN A 231 -8.14 -27.21 8.21
C GLN A 231 -9.60 -27.45 7.80
N VAL A 232 -10.41 -26.40 7.65
CA VAL A 232 -11.83 -26.52 7.27
C VAL A 232 -11.97 -26.64 5.76
N LEU A 233 -11.16 -25.88 5.01
CA LEU A 233 -11.17 -25.90 3.55
C LEU A 233 -10.19 -26.91 2.93
N GLY A 234 -9.36 -27.56 3.75
CA GLY A 234 -8.42 -28.61 3.31
C GLY A 234 -7.35 -28.12 2.34
N THR A 235 -7.13 -26.80 2.24
CA THR A 235 -6.25 -26.17 1.25
C THR A 235 -5.32 -25.15 1.91
N ASN A 236 -4.17 -24.92 1.28
CA ASN A 236 -3.24 -23.88 1.70
C ASN A 236 -3.72 -22.53 1.15
N ILE A 237 -3.99 -21.59 2.04
CA ILE A 237 -4.30 -20.21 1.66
C ILE A 237 -3.01 -19.40 1.77
N ARG A 238 -2.60 -18.81 0.64
CA ARG A 238 -1.49 -17.85 0.61
C ARG A 238 -2.04 -16.44 0.77
N ARG A 239 -1.51 -15.68 1.72
CA ARG A 239 -1.89 -14.29 1.97
C ARG A 239 -0.65 -13.40 1.96
N PRO A 240 -0.63 -12.33 1.14
CA PRO A 240 0.40 -11.30 1.24
C PRO A 240 0.44 -10.69 2.64
N PHE A 241 1.63 -10.26 3.07
CA PHE A 241 1.80 -9.64 4.39
C PHE A 241 1.00 -8.35 4.51
N LEU A 242 1.16 -7.44 3.54
CA LEU A 242 0.36 -6.23 3.41
C LEU A 242 -0.79 -6.50 2.43
N HIS A 243 -2.03 -6.37 2.89
CA HIS A 243 -3.20 -6.51 2.02
C HIS A 243 -4.37 -5.65 2.49
N VAL A 244 -5.24 -5.32 1.54
CA VAL A 244 -6.52 -4.66 1.82
C VAL A 244 -7.60 -5.72 2.03
N ARG A 245 -8.33 -5.62 3.13
CA ARG A 245 -9.54 -6.41 3.38
C ARG A 245 -10.77 -5.64 2.97
N TYR A 246 -11.70 -6.32 2.33
CA TYR A 246 -13.02 -5.81 1.98
C TYR A 246 -14.08 -6.82 2.41
N ARG A 247 -15.31 -6.35 2.61
CA ARG A 247 -16.43 -7.24 2.92
C ARG A 247 -16.94 -7.87 1.63
N ALA A 248 -17.01 -9.20 1.60
CA ALA A 248 -17.60 -9.95 0.50
C ALA A 248 -18.47 -11.09 1.02
N SER A 249 -19.53 -11.37 0.27
CA SER A 249 -20.43 -12.51 0.43
C SER A 249 -20.74 -13.07 -0.96
N GLN A 250 -21.37 -14.24 -1.05
CA GLN A 250 -21.72 -14.83 -2.35
C GLN A 250 -22.67 -13.94 -3.19
N ALA A 251 -23.42 -13.03 -2.56
CA ALA A 251 -24.40 -12.18 -3.23
C ALA A 251 -23.96 -10.70 -3.35
N ASP A 252 -22.91 -10.29 -2.64
CA ASP A 252 -22.51 -8.88 -2.57
C ASP A 252 -21.00 -8.78 -2.33
N ASP A 253 -20.33 -7.97 -3.16
CA ASP A 253 -18.91 -7.66 -3.05
C ASP A 253 -18.73 -6.15 -2.86
N ARG A 254 -18.12 -5.76 -1.72
CA ARG A 254 -17.84 -4.36 -1.37
C ARG A 254 -16.44 -3.92 -1.79
N ARG A 255 -15.70 -4.71 -2.57
CA ARG A 255 -14.44 -4.28 -3.18
C ARG A 255 -14.66 -3.03 -4.00
N MET A 256 -15.52 -3.09 -5.02
CA MET A 256 -15.89 -1.93 -5.84
C MET A 256 -17.27 -2.20 -6.42
N LYS A 257 -18.28 -1.64 -5.78
CA LYS A 257 -19.67 -1.81 -6.18
C LYS A 257 -20.11 -0.57 -6.93
N SER A 258 -20.61 -0.76 -8.15
CA SER A 258 -21.26 0.29 -8.92
C SER A 258 -22.67 -0.11 -9.35
N TRP A 259 -23.58 0.86 -9.42
CA TRP A 259 -24.93 0.65 -9.93
C TRP A 259 -25.51 1.92 -10.54
N LEU A 260 -26.46 1.76 -11.46
CA LEU A 260 -27.16 2.84 -12.13
C LEU A 260 -28.55 3.05 -11.53
N THR A 261 -28.88 4.31 -11.22
CA THR A 261 -30.21 4.74 -10.80
C THR A 261 -30.74 5.79 -11.78
N GLY A 262 -32.00 5.71 -12.19
CA GLY A 262 -32.57 6.72 -13.10
C GLY A 262 -33.64 6.20 -14.06
N SER A 263 -34.10 7.09 -14.93
CA SER A 263 -34.87 6.78 -16.14
C SER A 263 -34.13 7.15 -17.44
N ALA A 264 -32.97 7.79 -17.34
CA ALA A 264 -32.08 8.14 -18.44
C ALA A 264 -30.82 7.26 -18.42
N GLY A 265 -30.22 7.00 -19.58
CA GLY A 265 -28.95 6.24 -19.67
C GLY A 265 -29.10 4.72 -19.79
N GLY A 266 -30.30 4.21 -20.09
CA GLY A 266 -30.54 2.80 -20.42
C GLY A 266 -30.97 1.92 -19.24
N ALA A 267 -30.90 2.42 -18.00
CA ALA A 267 -31.48 1.79 -16.83
C ALA A 267 -32.75 2.56 -16.41
N PHE A 268 -33.89 1.86 -16.32
CA PHE A 268 -35.17 2.43 -15.87
C PHE A 268 -35.51 1.90 -14.47
N THR A 269 -34.74 2.36 -13.48
CA THR A 269 -34.81 1.88 -12.09
C THR A 269 -35.52 2.86 -11.16
N SER A 270 -35.75 4.11 -11.60
CA SER A 270 -36.51 5.11 -10.85
C SER A 270 -37.31 6.04 -11.78
N THR A 271 -38.21 6.86 -11.22
CA THR A 271 -39.00 7.86 -11.96
C THR A 271 -38.24 9.16 -12.21
N LEU A 272 -36.96 9.23 -11.83
CA LEU A 272 -36.13 10.42 -11.90
C LEU A 272 -35.55 10.58 -13.31
N ASP A 273 -35.79 11.72 -13.97
CA ASP A 273 -35.22 12.07 -15.28
C ASP A 273 -33.73 12.45 -15.19
N ALA A 274 -32.92 11.50 -14.77
CA ALA A 274 -31.47 11.60 -14.71
C ALA A 274 -30.84 10.21 -14.84
N MET A 275 -29.53 10.17 -15.11
CA MET A 275 -28.68 9.00 -14.97
C MET A 275 -27.76 9.24 -13.77
N GLU A 276 -27.86 8.38 -12.76
CA GLU A 276 -27.01 8.40 -11.57
C GLU A 276 -26.13 7.14 -11.55
N VAL A 277 -24.81 7.31 -11.64
CA VAL A 277 -23.86 6.22 -11.44
C VAL A 277 -23.31 6.32 -10.03
N ASN A 278 -23.62 5.31 -9.23
CA ASN A 278 -23.25 5.24 -7.83
C ASN A 278 -22.02 4.36 -7.66
N PHE A 279 -21.10 4.76 -6.80
CA PHE A 279 -19.91 4.01 -6.41
C PHE A 279 -19.89 3.79 -4.90
N LEU A 280 -19.50 2.58 -4.50
CA LEU A 280 -19.39 2.19 -3.10
C LEU A 280 -18.22 1.22 -2.91
N SER A 281 -17.42 1.47 -1.88
CA SER A 281 -16.45 0.50 -1.39
C SER A 281 -16.42 0.48 0.13
N GLU A 282 -16.17 -0.69 0.70
CA GLU A 282 -15.90 -0.86 2.12
C GLU A 282 -14.62 -1.68 2.29
N ARG A 283 -13.56 -1.04 2.80
CA ARG A 283 -12.22 -1.65 2.91
C ARG A 283 -11.38 -1.11 4.07
N CYS A 284 -10.42 -1.91 4.55
CA CYS A 284 -9.36 -1.49 5.48
C CYS A 284 -8.02 -2.14 5.15
N LEU A 285 -6.94 -1.48 5.57
CA LEU A 285 -5.57 -2.00 5.50
C LEU A 285 -5.28 -2.97 6.65
N VAL A 286 -4.42 -3.96 6.39
CA VAL A 286 -3.90 -4.94 7.36
C VAL A 286 -2.39 -4.92 7.38
#